data_AF-A0A925TTG0-F1
#
_entry.id   AF-A0A925TTG0-F1
#
_cell.length_a   1.000
_cell.length_b   1.000
_cell.length_c   1.000
_cell.angle_alpha   90.00
_cell.angle_beta   90.00
_cell.angle_gamma   90.00
#
_symmetry.space_group_name_H-M   'P 1'
#
loop_
_entity.id
_entity.type
_entity.pdbx_description
1 polymer ?
#
loop_
_entity_poly.entity_id
_entity_poly.type
_entity_poly.pdbx_seq_one_letter_code
_entity_poly.pdbx_strand_id
1 'polypeptide(L)'
;MPTDSLAPKAAPTEKIFSTFRQTPQDIAALHLDKRPSSQRYWFILNPKANRGKAKSLMESLRLALRARGLETVIQLTTARGEATKFAADAMRKADVVVACGGDGTINEVAQSLIGTNAVMGCVPVGSGNDFSKMLSVAPNNVEDAVSHLFKSSVRLIDVGKVSFENDLYPARYFTNTLGLGFSGRVAREANRLTWLRGLLIYIVAVIKVVAGYKATRMRLTMHTPQGIQTYDDKVFMLSIGNGACEGGQFRTTPLALSDDGLLDVSVLRDISKLAVPLWIMRFMQGSHVGKDGVRYTKASRIEVEVMSGETLHLDGEVFENVSGKLTIDVHPAALRVLAPQVDSK
;
A
#
# COMPACT_ATOMS: atom_id res chain seq x y z
N MET A 1 -14.68 56.01 26.04
CA MET A 1 -14.81 55.22 24.80
C MET A 1 -13.52 55.39 24.01
N PRO A 2 -12.71 54.33 23.90
CA PRO A 2 -12.63 53.63 22.62
C PRO A 2 -12.48 52.09 22.73
N THR A 3 -13.24 51.43 21.85
CA THR A 3 -12.96 50.25 21.00
C THR A 3 -12.17 49.05 21.55
N ASP A 4 -12.92 47.96 21.70
CA ASP A 4 -12.48 46.56 21.87
C ASP A 4 -11.46 46.09 20.84
N SER A 5 -10.35 45.52 21.32
CA SER A 5 -9.48 44.63 20.55
C SER A 5 -9.87 43.17 20.79
N LEU A 6 -10.47 42.51 19.80
CA LEU A 6 -10.68 41.07 19.80
C LEU A 6 -9.63 40.41 18.89
N ALA A 7 -8.55 39.96 19.51
CA ALA A 7 -7.66 38.96 18.92
C ALA A 7 -8.32 37.56 19.05
N PRO A 8 -8.23 36.69 18.03
CA PRO A 8 -8.85 35.37 18.09
C PRO A 8 -8.06 34.43 19.02
N LYS A 9 -8.79 33.73 19.89
CA LYS A 9 -8.30 32.62 20.72
C LYS A 9 -7.80 31.49 19.82
N ALA A 10 -6.49 31.23 19.87
CA ALA A 10 -5.90 30.00 19.37
C ALA A 10 -6.36 28.81 20.23
N ALA A 11 -6.87 27.75 19.60
CA ALA A 11 -7.12 26.46 20.22
C ALA A 11 -5.79 25.70 20.39
N PRO A 12 -5.61 24.91 21.47
CA PRO A 12 -4.35 24.20 21.69
C PRO A 12 -4.30 22.92 20.86
N THR A 13 -3.52 22.94 19.78
CA THR A 13 -3.22 21.76 18.95
C THR A 13 -1.75 21.41 19.13
N GLU A 14 -1.37 20.85 20.27
CA GLU A 14 -0.02 20.27 20.47
C GLU A 14 -0.02 19.36 21.69
N LYS A 15 -0.11 18.03 21.47
CA LYS A 15 0.39 16.93 22.32
C LYS A 15 -0.22 15.58 21.91
N ILE A 16 0.21 14.99 20.79
CA ILE A 16 0.09 13.52 20.56
C ILE A 16 1.37 12.90 19.93
N PHE A 17 2.33 13.67 19.39
CA PHE A 17 3.53 13.08 18.75
C PHE A 17 4.78 13.17 19.62
N SER A 18 4.84 12.44 20.74
CA SER A 18 6.10 12.30 21.50
C SER A 18 6.34 10.92 22.13
N THR A 19 5.83 9.84 21.54
CA THR A 19 6.11 8.49 22.09
C THR A 19 6.28 7.41 21.01
N PHE A 20 7.16 7.62 20.03
CA PHE A 20 7.63 6.54 19.16
C PHE A 20 9.11 6.73 18.83
N ARG A 21 9.98 6.29 19.76
CA ARG A 21 11.34 5.85 19.45
C ARG A 21 11.56 4.56 20.24
N GLN A 22 11.32 3.42 19.61
CA GLN A 22 11.90 2.16 20.09
C GLN A 22 13.37 2.14 19.65
N THR A 23 14.24 1.66 20.53
CA THR A 23 15.68 1.66 20.29
C THR A 23 16.06 0.47 19.40
N PRO A 24 17.18 0.51 18.65
CA PRO A 24 17.64 -0.62 17.86
C PRO A 24 17.82 -1.93 18.66
N GLN A 25 17.99 -1.83 19.99
CA GLN A 25 18.08 -2.99 20.88
C GLN A 25 16.74 -3.71 21.09
N ASP A 26 15.59 -3.03 20.94
CA ASP A 26 14.26 -3.63 21.03
C ASP A 26 13.93 -4.50 19.78
N ILE A 27 14.61 -4.24 18.65
CA ILE A 27 14.43 -4.97 17.38
C ILE A 27 15.18 -6.31 17.41
N ALA A 28 16.28 -6.41 18.18
CA ALA A 28 17.14 -7.58 18.23
C ALA A 28 16.57 -8.76 19.06
N ALA A 29 15.54 -8.53 19.89
CA ALA A 29 14.96 -9.54 20.78
C ALA A 29 13.89 -10.45 20.13
N LEU A 30 13.60 -10.31 18.83
CA LEU A 30 12.52 -11.03 18.14
C LEU A 30 12.94 -12.35 17.46
N HIS A 31 14.14 -12.87 17.73
CA HIS A 31 14.62 -14.10 17.09
C HIS A 31 14.67 -15.32 18.02
N LEU A 32 13.92 -16.34 17.57
CA LEU A 32 13.99 -17.78 17.87
C LEU A 32 13.54 -18.25 19.26
N ASP A 33 12.27 -18.65 19.33
CA ASP A 33 11.95 -20.02 19.74
C ASP A 33 10.56 -20.42 19.25
N LYS A 34 10.36 -21.74 19.05
CA LYS A 34 9.10 -22.39 18.61
C LYS A 34 7.89 -21.61 19.11
N ARG A 35 7.09 -21.04 18.19
CA ARG A 35 5.87 -20.29 18.57
C ARG A 35 5.05 -21.19 19.49
N PRO A 36 4.67 -20.72 20.69
CA PRO A 36 3.91 -21.54 21.60
C PRO A 36 2.61 -21.94 20.89
N SER A 37 2.13 -23.16 21.16
CA SER A 37 0.86 -23.71 20.67
C SER A 37 -0.38 -22.89 21.10
N SER A 38 -0.19 -21.69 21.64
CA SER A 38 -1.17 -20.81 22.28
C SER A 38 -1.36 -19.45 21.58
N GLN A 39 -0.65 -19.15 20.48
CA GLN A 39 -0.90 -17.90 19.75
C GLN A 39 -2.30 -17.91 19.12
N ARG A 40 -3.07 -16.85 19.35
CA ARG A 40 -4.41 -16.66 18.81
C ARG A 40 -4.34 -15.91 17.49
N TYR A 41 -4.96 -16.49 16.47
CA TYR A 41 -5.05 -15.91 15.13
C TYR A 41 -6.48 -15.49 14.83
N TRP A 42 -6.65 -14.29 14.28
CA TRP A 42 -7.94 -13.79 13.81
C TRP A 42 -7.90 -13.55 12.31
N PHE A 43 -8.65 -14.33 11.54
CA PHE A 43 -8.67 -14.24 10.09
C PHE A 43 -9.84 -13.36 9.63
N ILE A 44 -9.54 -12.38 8.80
CA ILE A 44 -10.52 -11.49 8.18
C ILE A 44 -10.55 -11.83 6.69
N LEU A 45 -11.60 -12.49 6.24
CA LEU A 45 -11.74 -12.99 4.88
C LEU A 45 -12.72 -12.14 4.08
N ASN A 46 -12.26 -11.63 2.94
CA ASN A 46 -13.11 -11.04 1.92
C ASN A 46 -13.56 -12.11 0.91
N PRO A 47 -14.79 -12.64 1.01
CA PRO A 47 -15.27 -13.67 0.10
C PRO A 47 -15.43 -13.17 -1.34
N LYS A 48 -15.57 -11.85 -1.55
CA LYS A 48 -15.67 -11.22 -2.88
C LYS A 48 -14.30 -11.02 -3.55
N ALA A 49 -13.18 -11.23 -2.84
CA ALA A 49 -11.84 -11.11 -3.40
C ALA A 49 -11.67 -12.04 -4.61
N ASN A 50 -10.88 -11.56 -5.59
CA ASN A 50 -10.68 -12.22 -6.88
C ASN A 50 -12.01 -12.67 -7.53
N ARG A 51 -13.02 -11.78 -7.47
CA ARG A 51 -14.36 -11.95 -8.06
C ARG A 51 -15.13 -13.14 -7.50
N GLY A 52 -15.11 -13.27 -6.18
CA GLY A 52 -15.85 -14.33 -5.50
C GLY A 52 -15.11 -15.66 -5.40
N LYS A 53 -13.94 -15.82 -6.04
CA LYS A 53 -13.15 -17.05 -5.96
C LYS A 53 -12.63 -17.30 -4.54
N ALA A 54 -12.39 -16.24 -3.76
CA ALA A 54 -11.98 -16.40 -2.37
C ALA A 54 -13.02 -17.17 -1.52
N LYS A 55 -14.31 -17.14 -1.90
CA LYS A 55 -15.35 -17.91 -1.21
C LYS A 55 -15.14 -19.43 -1.30
N SER A 56 -14.68 -19.94 -2.44
CA SER A 56 -14.41 -21.39 -2.60
C SER A 56 -13.19 -21.86 -1.81
N LEU A 57 -12.32 -20.92 -1.42
CA LEU A 57 -11.12 -21.21 -0.65
C LEU A 57 -11.38 -21.31 0.87
N MET A 58 -12.58 -20.98 1.33
CA MET A 58 -12.91 -20.95 2.75
C MET A 58 -12.78 -22.33 3.42
N GLU A 59 -13.24 -23.39 2.77
CA GLU A 59 -13.11 -24.74 3.32
C GLU A 59 -11.66 -25.23 3.34
N SER A 60 -10.90 -24.98 2.28
CA SER A 60 -9.44 -25.23 2.26
C SER A 60 -8.73 -24.48 3.39
N LEU A 61 -9.06 -23.20 3.61
CA LEU A 61 -8.51 -22.42 4.72
C LEU A 61 -8.86 -23.05 6.07
N ARG A 62 -10.13 -23.42 6.30
CA ARG A 62 -10.57 -24.08 7.54
C ARG A 62 -9.83 -25.40 7.78
N LEU A 63 -9.72 -26.24 6.76
CA LEU A 63 -9.03 -27.52 6.84
C LEU A 63 -7.54 -27.32 7.13
N ALA A 64 -6.87 -26.39 6.45
CA ALA A 64 -5.46 -26.08 6.64
C ALA A 64 -5.14 -25.55 8.05
N LEU A 65 -6.08 -24.83 8.67
CA LEU A 65 -5.97 -24.33 10.04
C LEU A 65 -6.26 -25.42 11.08
N ARG A 66 -7.30 -26.24 10.86
CA ARG A 66 -7.62 -27.40 11.73
C ARG A 66 -6.50 -28.43 11.75
N ALA A 67 -5.89 -28.71 10.60
CA ALA A 67 -4.74 -29.60 10.50
C ALA A 67 -3.52 -29.16 11.34
N ARG A 68 -3.52 -27.89 11.81
CA ARG A 68 -2.50 -27.32 12.68
C ARG A 68 -2.97 -27.17 14.13
N GLY A 69 -4.13 -27.72 14.48
CA GLY A 69 -4.67 -27.71 15.84
C GLY A 69 -5.16 -26.34 16.31
N LEU A 70 -5.45 -25.41 15.39
CA LEU A 70 -5.88 -24.06 15.77
C LEU A 70 -7.41 -23.92 15.72
N GLU A 71 -8.00 -23.56 16.85
CA GLU A 71 -9.34 -22.98 16.88
C GLU A 71 -9.26 -21.50 16.50
N THR A 72 -9.43 -21.22 15.21
CA THR A 72 -9.30 -19.85 14.67
C THR A 72 -10.65 -19.22 14.41
N VAL A 73 -10.76 -17.92 14.68
CA VAL A 73 -11.91 -17.12 14.24
C VAL A 73 -11.69 -16.71 12.79
N ILE A 74 -12.62 -17.08 11.90
CA ILE A 74 -12.70 -16.56 10.53
C ILE A 74 -13.91 -15.64 10.46
N GLN A 75 -13.65 -14.34 10.35
CA GLN A 75 -14.67 -13.31 10.21
C GLN A 75 -14.78 -12.90 8.74
N LEU A 76 -16.00 -12.92 8.19
CA LEU A 76 -16.26 -12.60 6.79
C LEU A 76 -16.67 -11.14 6.64
N THR A 77 -16.06 -10.43 5.69
CA THR A 77 -16.53 -9.10 5.28
C THR A 77 -17.69 -9.22 4.29
N THR A 78 -18.63 -8.30 4.39
CA THR A 78 -19.79 -8.13 3.52
C THR A 78 -19.69 -6.84 2.67
N ALA A 79 -19.01 -5.83 3.20
CA ALA A 79 -18.84 -4.50 2.59
C ALA A 79 -17.43 -3.92 2.77
N ARG A 80 -17.11 -2.90 1.98
CA ARG A 80 -15.85 -2.13 2.06
C ARG A 80 -15.77 -1.42 3.42
N GLY A 81 -14.57 -1.38 4.01
CA GLY A 81 -14.28 -0.77 5.30
C GLY A 81 -14.58 -1.65 6.52
N GLU A 82 -15.21 -2.81 6.34
CA GLU A 82 -15.44 -3.74 7.44
C GLU A 82 -14.15 -4.41 7.90
N ALA A 83 -13.18 -4.67 7.00
CA ALA A 83 -11.93 -5.29 7.42
C ALA A 83 -11.14 -4.37 8.37
N THR A 84 -11.21 -3.05 8.17
CA THR A 84 -10.67 -2.06 9.11
C THR A 84 -11.29 -2.18 10.49
N LYS A 85 -12.63 -2.21 10.57
CA LYS A 85 -13.36 -2.35 11.85
C LYS A 85 -13.03 -3.66 12.55
N PHE A 86 -13.04 -4.76 11.80
CA PHE A 86 -12.73 -6.08 12.34
C PHE A 86 -11.29 -6.19 12.82
N ALA A 87 -10.33 -5.58 12.11
CA ALA A 87 -8.93 -5.56 12.53
C ALA A 87 -8.74 -4.77 13.83
N ALA A 88 -9.43 -3.63 13.97
CA ALA A 88 -9.38 -2.82 15.19
C ALA A 88 -9.92 -3.59 16.42
N ASP A 89 -10.95 -4.42 16.24
CA ASP A 89 -11.46 -5.30 17.30
C ASP A 89 -10.57 -6.51 17.55
N ALA A 90 -10.04 -7.11 16.49
CA ALA A 90 -9.22 -8.30 16.54
C ALA A 90 -7.88 -8.06 17.24
N MET A 91 -7.25 -6.89 17.06
CA MET A 91 -5.96 -6.57 17.70
C MET A 91 -6.01 -6.57 19.24
N ARG A 92 -7.21 -6.49 19.84
CA ARG A 92 -7.40 -6.61 21.30
C ARG A 92 -7.62 -8.05 21.76
N LYS A 93 -7.86 -8.98 20.84
CA LYS A 93 -8.34 -10.35 21.10
C LYS A 93 -7.41 -11.43 20.54
N ALA A 94 -6.48 -11.07 19.68
CA ALA A 94 -5.59 -11.98 18.99
C ALA A 94 -4.17 -11.44 18.95
N ASP A 95 -3.20 -12.35 18.87
CA ASP A 95 -1.78 -12.03 18.76
C ASP A 95 -1.42 -11.70 17.31
N VAL A 96 -2.12 -12.34 16.35
CA VAL A 96 -1.96 -12.12 14.91
C VAL A 96 -3.32 -11.88 14.25
N VAL A 97 -3.42 -10.79 13.49
CA VAL A 97 -4.58 -10.48 12.64
C VAL A 97 -4.20 -10.79 11.18
N VAL A 98 -4.93 -11.70 10.54
CA VAL A 98 -4.61 -12.20 9.21
C VAL A 98 -5.61 -11.68 8.18
N ALA A 99 -5.14 -10.90 7.21
CA ALA A 99 -5.93 -10.45 6.08
C ALA A 99 -5.99 -11.53 4.99
N CYS A 100 -7.17 -12.05 4.70
CA CYS A 100 -7.41 -13.00 3.61
C CYS A 100 -8.15 -12.30 2.47
N GLY A 101 -7.41 -11.82 1.48
CA GLY A 101 -7.98 -11.05 0.37
C GLY A 101 -6.93 -10.63 -0.66
N GLY A 102 -7.28 -9.62 -1.46
CA GLY A 102 -6.30 -8.89 -2.28
C GLY A 102 -5.79 -7.63 -1.58
N ASP A 103 -5.07 -6.80 -2.33
CA ASP A 103 -4.38 -5.61 -1.80
C ASP A 103 -5.30 -4.65 -1.05
N GLY A 104 -6.54 -4.43 -1.52
CA GLY A 104 -7.50 -3.58 -0.81
C GLY A 104 -7.93 -4.13 0.56
N THR A 105 -8.09 -5.46 0.70
CA THR A 105 -8.40 -6.07 2.01
C THR A 105 -7.19 -6.03 2.93
N ILE A 106 -6.00 -6.22 2.38
CA ILE A 106 -4.73 -6.07 3.11
C ILE A 106 -4.59 -4.64 3.62
N ASN A 107 -4.80 -3.64 2.76
CA ASN A 107 -4.74 -2.23 3.15
C ASN A 107 -5.79 -1.90 4.22
N GLU A 108 -7.05 -2.33 4.06
CA GLU A 108 -8.08 -2.12 5.08
C GLU A 108 -7.70 -2.67 6.46
N VAL A 109 -7.06 -3.85 6.52
CA VAL A 109 -6.56 -4.41 7.78
C VAL A 109 -5.36 -3.60 8.30
N ALA A 110 -4.38 -3.30 7.43
CA ALA A 110 -3.20 -2.55 7.79
C ALA A 110 -3.54 -1.18 8.39
N GLN A 111 -4.54 -0.49 7.85
CA GLN A 111 -5.02 0.81 8.34
C GLN A 111 -5.27 0.83 9.86
N SER A 112 -5.72 -0.28 10.46
CA SER A 112 -5.99 -0.38 11.89
C SER A 112 -4.79 -0.82 12.73
N LEU A 113 -3.79 -1.45 12.11
CA LEU A 113 -2.66 -2.06 12.80
C LEU A 113 -1.39 -1.20 12.73
N ILE A 114 -1.30 -0.27 11.78
CA ILE A 114 -0.20 0.67 11.65
C ILE A 114 -0.04 1.48 12.94
N GLY A 115 1.20 1.56 13.44
CA GLY A 115 1.55 2.24 14.69
C GLY A 115 1.19 1.46 15.95
N THR A 116 0.72 0.21 15.82
CA THR A 116 0.37 -0.65 16.96
C THR A 116 1.40 -1.79 17.13
N ASN A 117 1.29 -2.52 18.25
CA ASN A 117 2.11 -3.71 18.49
C ASN A 117 1.54 -5.00 17.88
N ALA A 118 0.34 -4.94 17.28
CA ALA A 118 -0.32 -6.10 16.71
C ALA A 118 0.40 -6.58 15.44
N VAL A 119 0.48 -7.89 15.27
CA VAL A 119 1.17 -8.50 14.12
C VAL A 119 0.15 -8.80 13.02
N MET A 120 0.47 -8.37 11.81
CA MET A 120 -0.33 -8.63 10.62
C MET A 120 0.19 -9.85 9.86
N GLY A 121 -0.70 -10.78 9.50
CA GLY A 121 -0.45 -11.80 8.49
C GLY A 121 -1.26 -11.54 7.23
N CYS A 122 -0.93 -12.21 6.13
CA CYS A 122 -1.76 -12.22 4.93
C CYS A 122 -1.90 -13.61 4.30
N VAL A 123 -3.10 -13.92 3.81
CA VAL A 123 -3.36 -15.02 2.87
C VAL A 123 -3.77 -14.36 1.54
N PRO A 124 -2.83 -14.20 0.59
CA PRO A 124 -3.08 -13.49 -0.66
C PRO A 124 -3.97 -14.32 -1.58
N VAL A 125 -5.24 -13.93 -1.69
CA VAL A 125 -6.26 -14.57 -2.56
C VAL A 125 -6.81 -13.61 -3.61
N GLY A 126 -6.20 -12.42 -3.75
CA GLY A 126 -6.48 -11.44 -4.78
C GLY A 126 -5.85 -11.77 -6.14
N SER A 127 -5.99 -10.85 -7.10
CA SER A 127 -5.41 -10.97 -8.44
C SER A 127 -4.03 -10.32 -8.59
N GLY A 128 -3.76 -9.23 -7.83
CA GLY A 128 -2.48 -8.51 -7.84
C GLY A 128 -1.51 -9.07 -6.81
N ASN A 129 -1.92 -9.01 -5.54
CA ASN A 129 -1.18 -9.50 -4.38
C ASN A 129 0.22 -8.85 -4.29
N ASP A 130 0.28 -7.55 -4.56
CA ASP A 130 1.52 -6.78 -4.61
C ASP A 130 2.17 -6.72 -3.22
N PHE A 131 1.37 -6.54 -2.17
CA PHE A 131 1.89 -6.54 -0.80
C PHE A 131 2.55 -7.89 -0.43
N SER A 132 1.94 -9.02 -0.81
CA SER A 132 2.54 -10.32 -0.49
C SER A 132 3.82 -10.55 -1.29
N LYS A 133 3.86 -10.12 -2.57
CA LYS A 133 5.09 -10.12 -3.38
C LYS A 133 6.20 -9.28 -2.76
N MET A 134 5.88 -8.10 -2.24
CA MET A 134 6.81 -7.24 -1.50
C MET A 134 7.42 -7.98 -0.30
N LEU A 135 6.60 -8.75 0.43
CA LEU A 135 7.05 -9.59 1.54
C LEU A 135 7.74 -10.90 1.12
N SER A 136 7.97 -11.12 -0.18
CA SER A 136 8.47 -12.40 -0.72
C SER A 136 7.57 -13.60 -0.39
N VAL A 137 6.26 -13.35 -0.28
CA VAL A 137 5.21 -14.35 -0.05
C VAL A 137 4.40 -14.50 -1.34
N ALA A 138 4.70 -15.55 -2.11
CA ALA A 138 4.02 -15.88 -3.36
C ALA A 138 3.52 -17.34 -3.33
N PRO A 139 2.50 -17.63 -2.51
CA PRO A 139 2.03 -19.00 -2.30
C PRO A 139 1.29 -19.52 -3.53
N ASN A 140 1.44 -20.83 -3.79
CA ASN A 140 0.77 -21.49 -4.92
C ASN A 140 -0.71 -21.79 -4.65
N ASN A 141 -1.07 -21.97 -3.37
CA ASN A 141 -2.42 -22.24 -2.91
C ASN A 141 -2.60 -21.76 -1.45
N VAL A 142 -3.78 -21.96 -0.89
CA VAL A 142 -4.10 -21.49 0.46
C VAL A 142 -3.34 -22.28 1.53
N GLU A 143 -3.15 -23.57 1.33
CA GLU A 143 -2.41 -24.44 2.24
C GLU A 143 -0.94 -23.99 2.36
N ASP A 144 -0.35 -23.56 1.25
CA ASP A 144 0.98 -22.98 1.15
C ASP A 144 1.03 -21.60 1.83
N ALA A 145 0.05 -20.73 1.56
CA ALA A 145 -0.07 -19.44 2.22
C ALA A 145 -0.16 -19.57 3.76
N VAL A 146 -0.99 -20.51 4.24
CA VAL A 146 -1.11 -20.85 5.66
C VAL A 146 0.23 -21.38 6.18
N SER A 147 0.91 -22.25 5.44
CA SER A 147 2.24 -22.75 5.82
C SER A 147 3.27 -21.62 5.97
N HIS A 148 3.28 -20.65 5.04
CA HIS A 148 4.14 -19.47 5.13
C HIS A 148 3.87 -18.66 6.39
N LEU A 149 2.61 -18.42 6.77
CA LEU A 149 2.27 -17.67 7.99
C LEU A 149 2.91 -18.27 9.25
N PHE A 150 2.95 -19.61 9.36
CA PHE A 150 3.50 -20.30 10.53
C PHE A 150 5.03 -20.41 10.51
N LYS A 151 5.64 -20.45 9.32
CA LYS A 151 7.10 -20.49 9.16
C LYS A 151 7.75 -19.10 9.18
N SER A 152 6.94 -18.04 9.07
CA SER A 152 7.42 -16.66 9.02
C SER A 152 7.99 -16.19 10.35
N SER A 153 8.71 -15.08 10.33
CA SER A 153 9.11 -14.30 11.50
C SER A 153 8.41 -12.94 11.47
N VAL A 154 8.38 -12.24 12.61
CA VAL A 154 7.88 -10.87 12.64
C VAL A 154 8.95 -9.97 12.04
N ARG A 155 8.58 -9.21 11.00
CA ARG A 155 9.38 -8.12 10.44
C ARG A 155 8.66 -6.80 10.66
N LEU A 156 9.42 -5.73 10.80
CA LEU A 156 8.92 -4.37 10.75
C LEU A 156 9.07 -3.87 9.33
N ILE A 157 8.02 -3.26 8.80
CA ILE A 157 8.07 -2.57 7.52
C ILE A 157 7.61 -1.12 7.69
N ASP A 158 8.14 -0.29 6.81
CA ASP A 158 7.72 1.08 6.63
C ASP A 158 6.35 1.12 5.94
N VAL A 159 5.65 2.23 6.09
CA VAL A 159 4.42 2.53 5.35
C VAL A 159 4.45 3.98 4.90
N GLY A 160 3.84 4.27 3.75
CA GLY A 160 3.61 5.64 3.34
C GLY A 160 2.30 6.18 3.89
N LYS A 161 2.24 7.48 4.18
CA LYS A 161 1.02 8.20 4.57
C LYS A 161 0.79 9.39 3.66
N VAL A 162 -0.34 9.42 2.97
CA VAL A 162 -0.80 10.61 2.25
C VAL A 162 -1.76 11.42 3.12
N SER A 163 -1.52 12.73 3.20
CA SER A 163 -2.41 13.71 3.83
C SER A 163 -2.81 14.75 2.79
N PHE A 164 -4.09 15.04 2.72
CA PHE A 164 -4.67 15.99 1.77
C PHE A 164 -4.86 17.33 2.48
N GLU A 165 -4.46 18.44 1.85
CA GLU A 165 -4.67 19.78 2.43
C GLU A 165 -6.13 20.24 2.30
N ASN A 166 -6.83 19.76 1.27
CA ASN A 166 -8.28 19.91 1.21
C ASN A 166 -8.95 18.82 2.05
N ASP A 167 -9.96 19.19 2.83
CA ASP A 167 -10.77 18.25 3.64
C ASP A 167 -11.64 17.29 2.79
N LEU A 168 -11.32 17.13 1.49
CA LEU A 168 -12.03 16.24 0.58
C LEU A 168 -11.85 14.76 0.97
N TYR A 169 -10.66 14.42 1.48
CA TYR A 169 -10.32 13.06 1.87
C TYR A 169 -9.56 13.03 3.19
N PRO A 170 -9.83 12.04 4.06
CA PRO A 170 -9.01 11.84 5.26
C PRO A 170 -7.62 11.38 4.86
N ALA A 171 -6.64 11.60 5.74
CA ALA A 171 -5.32 11.01 5.58
C ALA A 171 -5.42 9.48 5.47
N ARG A 172 -4.58 8.91 4.60
CA ARG A 172 -4.57 7.47 4.30
C ARG A 172 -3.17 6.90 4.30
N TYR A 173 -3.01 5.67 4.78
CA TYR A 173 -1.75 4.95 4.64
C TYR A 173 -1.79 4.04 3.41
N PHE A 174 -0.62 3.77 2.86
CA PHE A 174 -0.39 2.73 1.88
C PHE A 174 0.82 1.90 2.30
N THR A 175 0.71 0.60 2.13
CA THR A 175 1.73 -0.38 2.46
C THR A 175 2.59 -0.72 1.26
N ASN A 176 2.09 -0.56 0.03
CA ASN A 176 2.82 -0.92 -1.18
C ASN A 176 3.05 0.28 -2.10
N THR A 177 2.02 0.83 -2.73
CA THR A 177 2.21 1.90 -3.72
C THR A 177 1.06 2.90 -3.72
N LEU A 178 1.42 4.16 -3.94
CA LEU A 178 0.53 5.25 -4.33
C LEU A 178 0.87 5.66 -5.76
N GLY A 179 -0.15 5.95 -6.58
CA GLY A 179 0.06 6.55 -7.89
C GLY A 179 -0.92 7.66 -8.19
N LEU A 180 -0.46 8.62 -8.98
CA LEU A 180 -1.23 9.80 -9.37
C LEU A 180 -1.08 10.03 -10.88
N GLY A 181 -2.18 10.41 -11.53
CA GLY A 181 -2.22 10.67 -12.96
C GLY A 181 -2.63 9.43 -13.75
N PHE A 182 -1.84 9.06 -14.76
CA PHE A 182 -2.18 7.97 -15.67
C PHE A 182 -2.48 6.64 -14.95
N SER A 183 -1.63 6.24 -14.01
CA SER A 183 -1.80 4.98 -13.25
C SER A 183 -3.09 5.00 -12.40
N GLY A 184 -3.40 6.12 -11.75
CA GLY A 184 -4.65 6.31 -11.01
C GLY A 184 -5.88 6.15 -11.90
N ARG A 185 -5.88 6.75 -13.09
CA ARG A 185 -6.97 6.61 -14.06
C ARG A 185 -7.09 5.18 -14.60
N VAL A 186 -5.97 4.48 -14.80
CA VAL A 186 -5.94 3.06 -15.19
C VAL A 186 -6.53 2.20 -14.08
N ALA A 187 -6.15 2.42 -12.81
CA ALA A 187 -6.72 1.71 -11.67
C ALA A 187 -8.23 1.91 -11.56
N ARG A 188 -8.71 3.14 -11.75
CA ARG A 188 -10.15 3.44 -11.81
C ARG A 188 -10.87 2.67 -12.92
N GLU A 189 -10.33 2.66 -14.13
CA GLU A 189 -10.96 1.96 -15.26
C GLU A 189 -10.89 0.43 -15.09
N ALA A 190 -9.78 -0.09 -14.58
CA ALA A 190 -9.62 -1.51 -14.26
C ALA A 190 -10.67 -1.99 -13.25
N ASN A 191 -10.99 -1.18 -12.24
CA ASN A 191 -12.04 -1.48 -11.26
C ASN A 191 -13.45 -1.55 -11.87
N ARG A 192 -13.70 -0.85 -13.00
CA ARG A 192 -14.98 -0.89 -13.73
C ARG A 192 -15.10 -2.11 -14.66
N LEU A 193 -13.97 -2.73 -15.04
CA LEU A 193 -13.93 -3.88 -15.93
C LEU A 193 -14.17 -5.19 -15.17
N THR A 194 -15.44 -5.55 -15.01
CA THR A 194 -15.84 -6.76 -14.27
C THR A 194 -15.77 -8.06 -15.08
N TRP A 195 -15.69 -7.99 -16.41
CA TRP A 195 -15.78 -9.14 -17.32
C TRP A 195 -14.41 -9.70 -17.77
N LEU A 196 -13.38 -8.86 -17.93
CA LEU A 196 -12.01 -9.28 -18.33
C LEU A 196 -11.19 -9.81 -17.18
N ARG A 197 -10.17 -10.66 -17.35
CA ARG A 197 -9.38 -11.19 -16.20
C ARG A 197 -7.87 -10.99 -16.38
N GLY A 198 -7.15 -10.96 -15.25
CA GLY A 198 -5.68 -10.90 -15.22
C GLY A 198 -5.13 -9.68 -15.96
N LEU A 199 -4.04 -9.89 -16.70
CA LEU A 199 -3.35 -8.83 -17.45
C LEU A 199 -4.25 -8.11 -18.46
N LEU A 200 -5.26 -8.79 -19.02
CA LEU A 200 -6.17 -8.19 -20.01
C LEU A 200 -6.99 -7.03 -19.45
N ILE A 201 -7.32 -7.04 -18.15
CA ILE A 201 -8.00 -5.92 -17.49
C ILE A 201 -7.14 -4.66 -17.65
N TYR A 202 -5.86 -4.76 -17.30
CA TYR A 202 -4.93 -3.64 -17.31
C TYR A 202 -4.65 -3.16 -18.74
N ILE A 203 -4.47 -4.07 -19.69
CA ILE A 203 -4.27 -3.71 -21.10
C ILE A 203 -5.47 -2.90 -21.62
N VAL A 204 -6.71 -3.38 -21.39
CA VAL A 204 -7.92 -2.67 -21.86
C VAL A 204 -8.11 -1.35 -21.12
N ALA A 205 -7.86 -1.30 -19.82
CA ALA A 205 -7.91 -0.06 -19.04
C ALA A 205 -6.92 0.99 -19.59
N VAL A 206 -5.67 0.58 -19.87
CA VAL A 206 -4.65 1.45 -20.46
C VAL A 206 -5.09 1.98 -21.83
N ILE A 207 -5.59 1.13 -22.72
CA ILE A 207 -6.07 1.55 -24.06
C ILE A 207 -7.21 2.57 -23.94
N LYS A 208 -8.15 2.36 -23.02
CA LYS A 208 -9.26 3.30 -22.81
C LYS A 208 -8.79 4.65 -22.24
N VAL A 209 -7.85 4.62 -21.31
CA VAL A 209 -7.35 5.84 -20.67
C VAL A 209 -6.47 6.65 -21.64
N VAL A 210 -5.57 6.00 -22.38
CA VAL A 210 -4.57 6.70 -23.21
C VAL A 210 -5.19 7.58 -24.30
N ALA A 211 -6.33 7.17 -24.88
CA ALA A 211 -6.99 7.90 -25.94
C ALA A 211 -7.35 9.34 -25.53
N GLY A 212 -7.83 9.54 -24.30
CA GLY A 212 -8.24 10.84 -23.76
C GLY A 212 -7.24 11.48 -22.79
N TYR A 213 -6.17 10.78 -22.40
CA TYR A 213 -5.27 11.26 -21.36
C TYR A 213 -4.37 12.42 -21.83
N LYS A 214 -4.12 13.35 -20.92
CA LYS A 214 -3.14 14.43 -21.03
C LYS A 214 -2.42 14.52 -19.69
N ALA A 215 -1.09 14.67 -19.73
CA ALA A 215 -0.32 14.88 -18.52
C ALA A 215 -0.76 16.15 -17.78
N THR A 216 -0.76 16.09 -16.46
CA THR A 216 -1.12 17.21 -15.57
C THR A 216 0.15 17.85 -15.04
N ARG A 217 0.15 19.19 -14.93
CA ARG A 217 1.26 19.89 -14.28
C ARG A 217 1.24 19.60 -12.78
N MET A 218 2.37 19.14 -12.26
CA MET A 218 2.56 18.86 -10.85
C MET A 218 3.85 19.52 -10.39
N ARG A 219 3.83 20.09 -9.18
CA ARG A 219 5.05 20.52 -8.49
C ARG A 219 5.33 19.56 -7.35
N LEU A 220 6.52 18.99 -7.35
CA LEU A 220 7.00 18.06 -6.33
C LEU A 220 8.17 18.69 -5.58
N THR A 221 8.14 18.60 -4.26
CA THR A 221 9.26 18.87 -3.36
C THR A 221 9.58 17.58 -2.61
N MET A 222 10.78 17.03 -2.83
CA MET A 222 11.20 15.72 -2.32
C MET A 222 12.37 15.90 -1.36
N HIS A 223 12.21 15.45 -0.13
CA HIS A 223 13.26 15.42 0.88
C HIS A 223 14.07 14.13 0.72
N THR A 224 15.18 14.22 -0.02
CA THR A 224 16.03 13.07 -0.36
C THR A 224 17.24 12.99 0.58
N PRO A 225 17.92 11.84 0.69
CA PRO A 225 19.16 11.74 1.46
C PRO A 225 20.26 12.71 0.99
N GLN A 226 20.21 13.18 -0.26
CA GLN A 226 21.15 14.14 -0.84
C GLN A 226 20.69 15.60 -0.72
N GLY A 227 19.58 15.86 -0.02
CA GLY A 227 18.99 17.19 0.14
C GLY A 227 17.62 17.32 -0.53
N ILE A 228 17.11 18.55 -0.61
CA ILE A 228 15.79 18.83 -1.18
C ILE A 228 15.90 18.90 -2.71
N GLN A 229 15.07 18.11 -3.40
CA GLN A 229 14.93 18.15 -4.84
C GLN A 229 13.55 18.65 -5.23
N THR A 230 13.49 19.51 -6.24
CA THR A 230 12.22 20.00 -6.79
C THR A 230 12.01 19.54 -8.23
N TYR A 231 10.75 19.41 -8.61
CA TYR A 231 10.31 19.12 -9.98
C TYR A 231 9.01 19.91 -10.23
N ASP A 232 8.94 20.68 -11.31
CA ASP A 232 7.74 21.44 -11.69
C ASP A 232 7.54 21.33 -13.20
N ASP A 233 6.75 20.35 -13.63
CA ASP A 233 6.47 20.11 -15.05
C ASP A 233 5.19 19.28 -15.22
N LYS A 234 4.80 19.00 -16.46
CA LYS A 234 3.79 18.02 -16.81
C LYS A 234 4.27 16.61 -16.47
N VAL A 235 3.48 15.94 -15.64
CA VAL A 235 3.67 14.57 -15.21
C VAL A 235 2.60 13.71 -15.84
N PHE A 236 3.04 12.72 -16.63
CA PHE A 236 2.15 11.71 -17.19
C PHE A 236 1.77 10.68 -16.13
N MET A 237 2.74 10.26 -15.31
CA MET A 237 2.53 9.29 -14.25
C MET A 237 3.48 9.57 -13.09
N LEU A 238 2.94 9.66 -11.89
CA LEU A 238 3.71 9.65 -10.65
C LEU A 238 3.41 8.34 -9.91
N SER A 239 4.46 7.62 -9.53
CA SER A 239 4.38 6.46 -8.65
C SER A 239 5.29 6.68 -7.45
N ILE A 240 4.76 6.45 -6.25
CA ILE A 240 5.47 6.49 -4.97
C ILE A 240 5.30 5.12 -4.32
N GLY A 241 6.41 4.40 -4.09
CA GLY A 241 6.39 3.01 -3.69
C GLY A 241 7.22 2.72 -2.46
N ASN A 242 6.60 1.99 -1.52
CA ASN A 242 7.27 1.22 -0.48
C ASN A 242 7.58 -0.21 -0.96
N GLY A 243 6.74 -0.73 -1.86
CA GLY A 243 6.97 -1.95 -2.62
C GLY A 243 7.24 -1.68 -4.08
N ALA A 244 7.70 -2.72 -4.79
CA ALA A 244 8.24 -2.57 -6.13
C ALA A 244 7.21 -2.63 -7.26
N CYS A 245 6.05 -3.24 -7.01
CA CYS A 245 5.08 -3.62 -8.03
C CYS A 245 3.71 -3.00 -7.77
N GLU A 246 3.02 -2.65 -8.84
CA GLU A 246 1.64 -2.18 -8.85
C GLU A 246 0.82 -3.04 -9.82
N GLY A 247 -0.41 -3.39 -9.44
CA GLY A 247 -1.34 -4.11 -10.31
C GLY A 247 -0.86 -5.51 -10.67
N GLY A 248 -0.04 -6.12 -9.83
CA GLY A 248 0.52 -7.46 -10.01
C GLY A 248 1.77 -7.54 -10.90
N GLN A 249 1.93 -6.64 -11.88
CA GLN A 249 2.88 -6.84 -12.99
C GLN A 249 3.73 -5.61 -13.30
N PHE A 250 3.31 -4.41 -12.90
CA PHE A 250 4.01 -3.17 -13.25
C PHE A 250 5.02 -2.85 -12.16
N ARG A 251 6.30 -3.02 -12.45
CA ARG A 251 7.39 -2.66 -11.53
C ARG A 251 7.60 -1.14 -11.58
N THR A 252 6.68 -0.37 -11.01
CA THR A 252 6.72 1.10 -11.05
C THR A 252 7.86 1.69 -10.25
N THR A 253 8.24 1.01 -9.16
CA THR A 253 9.32 1.38 -8.22
C THR A 253 10.26 0.19 -7.98
N PRO A 254 10.95 -0.32 -9.02
CA PRO A 254 11.60 -1.63 -9.01
C PRO A 254 12.76 -1.78 -8.00
N LEU A 255 13.21 -0.67 -7.41
CA LEU A 255 14.31 -0.59 -6.44
C LEU A 255 13.82 -0.33 -5.00
N ALA A 256 12.49 -0.28 -4.79
CA ALA A 256 11.90 -0.03 -3.49
C ALA A 256 12.25 -1.14 -2.49
N LEU A 257 12.59 -0.71 -1.28
CA LEU A 257 12.80 -1.55 -0.11
C LEU A 257 11.79 -1.12 0.94
N SER A 258 11.16 -2.09 1.60
CA SER A 258 10.06 -1.81 2.52
C SER A 258 10.51 -1.47 3.94
N ASP A 259 11.81 -1.34 4.18
CA ASP A 259 12.43 -1.21 5.51
C ASP A 259 13.68 -0.31 5.53
N ASP A 260 13.86 0.56 4.52
CA ASP A 260 15.01 1.47 4.41
C ASP A 260 14.72 2.91 4.89
N GLY A 261 13.52 3.16 5.41
CA GLY A 261 13.06 4.46 5.91
C GLY A 261 12.80 5.47 4.81
N LEU A 262 12.66 5.04 3.54
CA LEU A 262 12.44 5.90 2.39
C LEU A 262 11.30 5.36 1.50
N LEU A 263 10.76 6.23 0.67
CA LEU A 263 9.86 5.86 -0.42
C LEU A 263 10.54 6.12 -1.76
N ASP A 264 10.39 5.20 -2.69
CA ASP A 264 10.87 5.34 -4.05
C ASP A 264 9.86 6.17 -4.87
N VAL A 265 10.34 7.22 -5.54
CA VAL A 265 9.55 8.14 -6.33
C VAL A 265 9.95 8.00 -7.80
N SER A 266 9.01 7.58 -8.64
CA SER A 266 9.16 7.45 -10.09
C SER A 266 8.22 8.43 -10.79
N VAL A 267 8.79 9.42 -11.47
CA VAL A 267 8.07 10.41 -12.28
C VAL A 267 8.31 10.11 -13.76
N LEU A 268 7.25 9.79 -14.49
CA LEU A 268 7.24 9.80 -15.95
C LEU A 268 6.74 11.16 -16.41
N ARG A 269 7.59 11.91 -17.12
CA ARG A 269 7.21 13.19 -17.75
C ARG A 269 6.14 13.00 -18.82
N ASP A 270 5.62 14.09 -19.36
CA ASP A 270 4.72 14.03 -20.52
C ASP A 270 5.35 13.26 -21.69
N ILE A 271 4.59 12.35 -22.28
CA ILE A 271 5.02 11.48 -23.37
C ILE A 271 4.00 11.51 -24.51
N SER A 272 4.49 11.27 -25.73
CA SER A 272 3.60 10.99 -26.85
C SER A 272 2.79 9.73 -26.58
N LYS A 273 1.50 9.75 -26.92
CA LYS A 273 0.61 8.59 -26.82
C LYS A 273 1.11 7.39 -27.64
N LEU A 274 1.83 7.64 -28.72
CA LEU A 274 2.44 6.59 -29.55
C LEU A 274 3.58 5.85 -28.82
N ALA A 275 4.18 6.46 -27.80
CA ALA A 275 5.25 5.83 -27.01
C ALA A 275 4.70 4.95 -25.86
N VAL A 276 3.39 4.99 -25.58
CA VAL A 276 2.79 4.30 -24.43
C VAL A 276 3.03 2.78 -24.45
N PRO A 277 2.89 2.04 -25.57
CA PRO A 277 3.20 0.61 -25.59
C PRO A 277 4.64 0.28 -25.16
N LEU A 278 5.61 1.10 -25.57
CA LEU A 278 7.01 0.95 -25.17
C LEU A 278 7.18 1.19 -23.66
N TRP A 279 6.51 2.21 -23.11
CA TRP A 279 6.56 2.50 -21.69
C TRP A 279 5.89 1.40 -20.85
N ILE A 280 4.75 0.85 -21.28
CA ILE A 280 4.13 -0.32 -20.65
C ILE A 280 5.14 -1.45 -20.49
N MET A 281 5.85 -1.81 -21.58
CA MET A 281 6.86 -2.86 -21.55
C MET A 281 8.01 -2.55 -20.57
N ARG A 282 8.48 -1.30 -20.56
CA ARG A 282 9.55 -0.86 -19.64
C ARG A 282 9.11 -0.94 -18.18
N PHE A 283 7.90 -0.50 -17.86
CA PHE A 283 7.35 -0.57 -16.50
C PHE A 283 7.06 -2.02 -16.07
N MET A 284 6.62 -2.90 -16.97
CA MET A 284 6.48 -4.33 -16.65
C MET A 284 7.82 -4.98 -16.33
N GLN A 285 8.90 -4.58 -17.01
CA GLN A 285 10.25 -5.10 -16.78
C GLN A 285 10.99 -4.38 -15.63
N GLY A 286 10.54 -3.18 -15.24
CA GLY A 286 11.28 -2.27 -14.36
C GLY A 286 12.51 -1.64 -15.03
N SER A 287 12.58 -1.64 -16.36
CA SER A 287 13.71 -1.14 -17.15
C SER A 287 13.59 0.35 -17.55
N HIS A 288 12.57 1.03 -17.02
CA HIS A 288 12.34 2.46 -17.19
C HIS A 288 13.30 3.33 -16.36
N VAL A 289 13.87 2.79 -15.28
CA VAL A 289 14.86 3.50 -14.46
C VAL A 289 16.09 3.85 -15.30
N GLY A 290 16.53 5.11 -15.22
CA GLY A 290 17.64 5.63 -16.00
C GLY A 290 17.34 5.90 -17.48
N LYS A 291 16.08 5.79 -17.92
CA LYS A 291 15.66 6.19 -19.27
C LYS A 291 15.26 7.66 -19.31
N ASP A 292 15.54 8.30 -20.44
CA ASP A 292 15.12 9.67 -20.69
C ASP A 292 13.60 9.84 -20.50
N GLY A 293 13.24 10.81 -19.68
CA GLY A 293 11.85 11.09 -19.32
C GLY A 293 11.37 10.39 -18.06
N VAL A 294 12.20 9.59 -17.40
CA VAL A 294 11.94 9.10 -16.05
C VAL A 294 12.88 9.79 -15.08
N ARG A 295 12.31 10.39 -14.04
CA ARG A 295 13.06 10.77 -12.84
C ARG A 295 12.77 9.75 -11.76
N TYR A 296 13.82 9.19 -11.18
CA TYR A 296 13.74 8.19 -10.12
C TYR A 296 14.58 8.65 -8.94
N THR A 297 14.01 8.72 -7.74
CA THR A 297 14.72 9.12 -6.51
C THR A 297 14.12 8.44 -5.29
N LYS A 298 14.81 8.49 -4.16
CA LYS A 298 14.25 8.13 -2.85
C LYS A 298 13.98 9.38 -2.02
N ALA A 299 12.92 9.38 -1.22
CA ALA A 299 12.58 10.49 -0.36
C ALA A 299 11.82 10.03 0.90
N SER A 300 12.03 10.71 2.03
CA SER A 300 11.28 10.46 3.27
C SER A 300 9.99 11.29 3.37
N ARG A 301 9.98 12.46 2.72
CA ARG A 301 8.81 13.33 2.56
C ARG A 301 8.71 13.82 1.13
N ILE A 302 7.50 13.77 0.58
CA ILE A 302 7.16 14.26 -0.75
C ILE A 302 5.95 15.18 -0.62
N GLU A 303 6.12 16.43 -1.01
CA GLU A 303 4.99 17.35 -1.17
C GLU A 303 4.64 17.42 -2.65
N VAL A 304 3.37 17.19 -3.00
CA VAL A 304 2.88 17.25 -4.38
C VAL A 304 1.77 18.28 -4.46
N GLU A 305 1.95 19.29 -5.30
CA GLU A 305 0.93 20.26 -5.66
C GLU A 305 0.37 19.92 -7.03
N VAL A 306 -0.92 19.56 -7.07
CA VAL A 306 -1.62 19.09 -8.26
C VAL A 306 -2.48 20.23 -8.81
N MET A 307 -2.06 20.78 -9.95
CA MET A 307 -2.62 22.02 -10.49
C MET A 307 -4.03 21.87 -11.08
N SER A 308 -4.41 20.65 -11.45
CA SER A 308 -5.75 20.33 -11.97
C SER A 308 -6.19 18.99 -11.41
N GLY A 309 -7.45 18.86 -10.98
CA GLY A 309 -7.99 17.63 -10.39
C GLY A 309 -7.56 16.37 -11.13
N GLU A 310 -6.99 15.42 -10.39
CA GLU A 310 -6.54 14.14 -10.91
C GLU A 310 -7.02 12.93 -10.12
N THR A 311 -6.79 11.74 -10.69
CA THR A 311 -7.07 10.47 -10.03
C THR A 311 -5.82 9.97 -9.32
N LEU A 312 -5.98 9.67 -8.03
CA LEU A 312 -5.00 9.01 -7.18
C LEU A 312 -5.48 7.58 -6.90
N HIS A 313 -4.57 6.63 -6.89
CA HIS A 313 -4.83 5.32 -6.30
C HIS A 313 -3.78 5.00 -5.24
N LEU A 314 -4.17 4.19 -4.26
CA LEU A 314 -3.25 3.60 -3.29
C LEU A 314 -3.78 2.23 -2.89
N ASP A 315 -2.94 1.19 -3.01
CA ASP A 315 -3.23 -0.22 -2.64
C ASP A 315 -4.65 -0.74 -2.99
N GLY A 316 -5.22 -0.33 -4.13
CA GLY A 316 -6.56 -0.75 -4.58
C GLY A 316 -7.72 0.18 -4.17
N GLU A 317 -7.45 1.24 -3.41
CA GLU A 317 -8.34 2.38 -3.24
C GLU A 317 -8.13 3.42 -4.36
N VAL A 318 -9.20 4.10 -4.78
CA VAL A 318 -9.16 5.14 -5.83
C VAL A 318 -9.85 6.39 -5.30
N PHE A 319 -9.20 7.53 -5.50
CA PHE A 319 -9.62 8.87 -5.11
C PHE A 319 -9.67 9.74 -6.36
N GLU A 320 -10.80 10.39 -6.62
CA GLU A 320 -11.02 11.20 -7.83
C GLU A 320 -10.99 12.69 -7.46
N ASN A 321 -10.71 13.56 -8.43
CA ASN A 321 -10.67 15.02 -8.23
C ASN A 321 -9.64 15.49 -7.18
N VAL A 322 -8.58 14.72 -6.95
CA VAL A 322 -7.47 15.12 -6.08
C VAL A 322 -6.76 16.32 -6.71
N SER A 323 -6.76 17.45 -6.01
CA SER A 323 -6.18 18.72 -6.45
C SER A 323 -5.56 19.45 -5.26
N GLY A 324 -4.74 20.47 -5.54
CA GLY A 324 -4.04 21.22 -4.51
C GLY A 324 -2.86 20.44 -3.93
N LYS A 325 -2.45 20.79 -2.71
CA LYS A 325 -1.30 20.19 -2.05
C LYS A 325 -1.67 18.91 -1.31
N LEU A 326 -0.85 17.89 -1.47
CA LEU A 326 -0.82 16.70 -0.64
C LEU A 326 0.60 16.46 -0.13
N THR A 327 0.70 15.92 1.08
CA THR A 327 1.97 15.55 1.70
C THR A 327 2.01 14.04 1.88
N ILE A 328 3.07 13.43 1.38
CA ILE A 328 3.36 12.01 1.55
C ILE A 328 4.56 11.87 2.47
N ASP A 329 4.37 11.21 3.60
CA ASP A 329 5.41 10.95 4.59
C ASP A 329 5.65 9.44 4.71
N VAL A 330 6.93 9.04 4.80
CA VAL A 330 7.28 7.68 5.25
C VAL A 330 7.11 7.59 6.76
N HIS A 331 6.56 6.47 7.21
CA HIS A 331 6.48 6.09 8.61
C HIS A 331 7.33 4.83 8.82
N PRO A 332 8.59 4.99 9.26
CA PRO A 332 9.50 3.87 9.37
C PRO A 332 9.05 2.85 10.41
N ALA A 333 9.24 1.56 10.13
CA ALA A 333 8.97 0.44 11.03
C ALA A 333 7.55 0.48 11.65
N ALA A 334 6.56 0.99 10.93
CA ALA A 334 5.25 1.30 11.46
C ALA A 334 4.26 0.12 11.41
N LEU A 335 4.55 -0.94 10.65
CA LEU A 335 3.71 -2.13 10.60
C LEU A 335 4.52 -3.39 10.89
N ARG A 336 4.03 -4.20 11.84
CA ARG A 336 4.56 -5.53 12.14
C ARG A 336 3.89 -6.56 11.24
N VAL A 337 4.66 -7.31 10.48
CA VAL A 337 4.15 -8.28 9.51
C VAL A 337 4.79 -9.65 9.70
N LEU A 338 4.05 -10.71 9.40
CA LEU A 338 4.59 -12.05 9.22
C LEU A 338 5.15 -12.16 7.81
N ALA A 339 6.46 -12.34 7.70
CA ALA A 339 7.14 -12.60 6.44
C ALA A 339 8.24 -13.67 6.61
N PRO A 340 8.60 -14.40 5.53
CA PRO A 340 9.72 -15.34 5.55
C PRO A 340 10.99 -14.66 6.05
N GLN A 341 11.83 -15.40 6.76
CA GLN A 341 13.20 -14.95 7.00
C GLN A 341 13.90 -14.85 5.65
N VAL A 342 14.40 -13.67 5.34
CA VAL A 342 15.31 -13.49 4.22
C VAL A 342 16.68 -13.85 4.79
N ASP A 343 17.21 -15.02 4.43
CA ASP A 343 18.60 -15.34 4.75
C ASP A 343 19.46 -14.24 4.12
N SER A 344 20.15 -13.47 4.96
CA SER A 344 21.14 -12.50 4.50
C SER A 344 22.24 -13.27 3.77
N LYS A 345 22.23 -13.23 2.43
CA LYS A 345 23.34 -13.71 1.62
C LYS A 345 24.44 -12.66 1.56
#